data_AF-A0A917KJ68-F1
#
_entry.id   AF-A0A917KJ68-F1
#
_cell.length_a   1.000
_cell.length_b   1.000
_cell.length_c   1.000
_cell.angle_alpha   90.00
_cell.angle_beta   90.00
_cell.angle_gamma   90.00
#
_symmetry.space_group_name_H-M   'P 1'
#
loop_
_entity.id
_entity.type
_entity.pdbx_description
1 polymer ?
#
loop_
_entity_poly.entity_id
_entity_poly.type
_entity_poly.pdbx_seq_one_letter_code
_entity_poly.pdbx_strand_id
1 'polypeptide(L)'
;MNPFDAWRFMTEAHTVMLRRSLALLAAEPHQAGPALMMMAVEKHIAFSEGVAAAGLAAVSGASPEVVMAAALRPARKQVRRNVRGKGLA
;
A
#
# COMPACT_ATOMS: atom_id res chain seq x y z
N MET A 1 -0.32 -17.40 -10.47
CA MET A 1 0.73 -16.58 -9.83
C MET A 1 1.68 -17.55 -9.15
N ASN A 2 2.98 -17.50 -9.44
CA ASN A 2 3.95 -18.38 -8.78
C ASN A 2 4.08 -17.92 -7.31
N PRO A 3 4.06 -18.82 -6.31
CA PRO A 3 4.21 -18.44 -4.90
C PRO A 3 5.48 -17.62 -4.62
N PHE A 4 6.54 -17.80 -5.41
CA PHE A 4 7.77 -17.00 -5.32
C PHE A 4 7.60 -15.56 -5.80
N ASP A 5 6.62 -15.27 -6.67
CA ASP A 5 6.33 -13.92 -7.15
C ASP A 5 5.85 -13.02 -6.00
N ALA A 6 4.98 -13.56 -5.15
CA ALA A 6 4.46 -12.84 -3.99
C ALA A 6 5.57 -12.53 -2.97
N TRP A 7 6.47 -13.50 -2.73
CA TRP A 7 7.60 -13.31 -1.82
C TRP A 7 8.61 -12.30 -2.38
N ARG A 8 8.94 -12.38 -3.67
CA ARG A 8 9.80 -11.42 -4.36
C ARG A 8 9.22 -10.01 -4.28
N PHE A 9 7.94 -9.87 -4.63
CA PHE A 9 7.22 -8.60 -4.55
C PHE A 9 7.26 -8.02 -3.12
N MET A 10 7.00 -8.84 -2.11
CA MET A 10 7.05 -8.43 -0.71
C MET A 10 8.44 -7.92 -0.32
N THR A 11 9.50 -8.62 -0.74
CA THR A 11 10.89 -8.24 -0.43
C THR A 11 11.29 -6.93 -1.14
N GLU A 12 10.91 -6.79 -2.41
CA GLU A 12 11.13 -5.57 -3.19
C GLU A 12 10.38 -4.37 -2.56
N ALA A 13 9.11 -4.57 -2.20
CA ALA A 13 8.29 -3.53 -1.56
C ALA A 13 8.85 -3.09 -0.19
N HIS A 14 9.28 -4.05 0.64
CA HIS A 14 9.92 -3.74 1.92
C HIS A 14 11.24 -2.99 1.73
N THR A 15 12.04 -3.37 0.74
CA THR A 15 13.32 -2.69 0.45
C THR A 15 13.10 -1.23 0.06
N VAL A 16 12.13 -0.94 -0.82
CA VAL A 16 11.79 0.44 -1.21
C VAL A 16 11.31 1.25 -0.01
N MET A 17 10.46 0.66 0.83
CA MET A 17 9.94 1.33 2.04
C MET A 17 11.06 1.62 3.05
N LEU A 18 11.95 0.65 3.29
CA LEU A 18 13.10 0.84 4.17
C LEU A 18 14.00 1.97 3.68
N ARG A 19 14.35 1.98 2.38
CA ARG A 19 15.17 3.06 1.79
C ARG A 19 14.51 4.43 1.94
N ARG A 20 13.20 4.53 1.69
CA ARG A 20 12.46 5.78 1.88
C ARG A 20 12.47 6.24 3.35
N SER A 21 12.29 5.31 4.28
CA SER A 21 12.32 5.63 5.71
C SER A 21 13.69 6.13 6.15
N LEU A 22 14.77 5.48 5.68
CA LEU A 22 16.13 5.91 5.96
C LEU A 22 16.46 7.28 5.33
N ALA A 23 16.01 7.52 4.09
CA ALA A 23 16.19 8.81 3.44
C ALA A 23 15.48 9.94 4.20
N LEU A 24 14.27 9.69 4.69
CA LEU A 24 13.53 10.65 5.51
C LEU A 24 14.20 10.92 6.85
N LEU A 25 14.72 9.87 7.49
CA LEU A 25 15.47 9.99 8.75
C LEU A 25 16.76 10.81 8.57
N ALA A 26 17.45 10.63 7.43
CA ALA A 26 18.68 11.36 7.12
C ALA A 26 18.42 12.83 6.75
N ALA A 27 17.34 13.12 6.02
CA ALA A 27 17.01 14.48 5.57
C ALA A 27 16.34 15.32 6.67
N GLU A 28 15.38 14.73 7.39
CA GLU A 28 14.52 15.46 8.35
C GLU A 28 14.27 14.61 9.61
N PRO A 29 15.30 14.37 10.44
CA PRO A 29 15.23 13.45 11.58
C PRO A 29 14.12 13.82 12.59
N HIS A 30 13.86 15.11 12.79
CA HIS A 30 12.84 15.62 13.70
C HIS A 30 11.41 15.42 13.18
N GLN A 31 11.20 15.29 11.86
CA GLN A 31 9.88 15.03 11.26
C GLN A 31 9.69 13.57 10.87
N ALA A 32 10.76 12.78 10.84
CA ALA A 32 10.74 11.40 10.39
C ALA A 32 9.76 10.54 11.20
N GLY A 33 9.72 10.67 12.53
CA GLY A 33 8.79 9.92 13.38
C GLY A 33 7.31 10.16 13.02
N PRO A 34 6.82 11.41 13.13
CA PRO A 34 5.45 11.74 12.74
C PRO A 34 5.11 11.39 11.28
N ALA A 35 6.03 11.63 10.34
CA ALA A 35 5.80 11.34 8.94
C ALA A 35 5.74 9.83 8.63
N LEU A 36 6.59 9.01 9.27
CA LEU A 36 6.52 7.55 9.18
C LEU A 36 5.24 7.01 9.81
N MET A 37 4.80 7.58 10.94
CA MET A 37 3.55 7.20 11.58
C MET A 37 2.35 7.52 10.67
N MET A 38 2.32 8.71 10.07
CA MET A 38 1.31 9.07 9.06
C MET A 38 1.28 8.08 7.89
N MET A 39 2.46 7.69 7.37
CA MET A 39 2.54 6.67 6.32
C MET A 39 2.01 5.30 6.77
N ALA A 40 2.25 4.89 8.02
CA ALA A 40 1.74 3.63 8.56
C ALA A 40 0.21 3.66 8.68
N VAL A 41 -0.34 4.77 9.17
CA VAL A 41 -1.79 5.00 9.28
C VAL A 41 -2.45 4.96 7.89
N GLU A 42 -1.88 5.66 6.90
CA GLU A 42 -2.40 5.63 5.53
C GLU A 42 -2.47 4.20 4.94
N LYS A 43 -1.43 3.40 5.16
CA LYS A 43 -1.41 2.00 4.71
C LYS A 43 -2.47 1.16 5.42
N HIS A 44 -2.64 1.35 6.73
CA HIS A 44 -3.61 0.61 7.52
C HIS A 44 -5.05 0.95 7.12
N ILE A 45 -5.36 2.23 6.88
CA ILE A 45 -6.68 2.66 6.39
C ILE A 45 -6.97 2.02 5.03
N ALA A 46 -6.05 2.11 4.07
CA ALA A 46 -6.24 1.52 2.75
C ALA A 46 -6.41 0.00 2.79
N PHE A 47 -5.72 -0.68 3.70
CA PHE A 47 -5.90 -2.12 3.93
C PHE A 47 -7.29 -2.44 4.46
N SER A 48 -7.74 -1.76 5.51
CA SER A 48 -9.06 -1.99 6.12
C SER A 48 -10.20 -1.69 5.16
N GLU A 49 -10.11 -0.61 4.37
CA GLU A 49 -11.05 -0.31 3.28
C GLU A 49 -11.07 -1.43 2.22
N GLY A 50 -9.91 -1.99 1.90
CA GLY A 50 -9.77 -3.09 0.95
C GLY A 50 -10.42 -4.37 1.46
N VAL A 51 -10.18 -4.72 2.73
CA VAL A 51 -10.80 -5.88 3.38
C VAL A 51 -12.32 -5.75 3.40
N ALA A 52 -12.86 -4.59 3.78
CA ALA A 52 -14.30 -4.35 3.77
C ALA A 52 -14.90 -4.45 2.36
N ALA A 53 -14.25 -3.85 1.36
CA ALA A 53 -14.70 -3.90 -0.03
C ALA A 53 -14.65 -5.33 -0.61
N ALA A 54 -13.61 -6.09 -0.28
CA ALA A 54 -13.48 -7.49 -0.66
C ALA A 54 -14.55 -8.36 0.00
N GLY A 55 -14.80 -8.17 1.30
CA GLY A 55 -15.84 -8.88 2.03
C GLY A 55 -17.22 -8.63 1.44
N LEU A 56 -17.54 -7.37 1.11
CA LEU A 56 -18.80 -7.02 0.46
C LEU A 56 -18.94 -7.68 -0.92
N ALA A 57 -17.88 -7.65 -1.74
CA ALA A 57 -17.88 -8.29 -3.05
C ALA A 57 -18.05 -9.82 -2.92
N ALA A 58 -17.39 -10.45 -1.96
CA ALA A 58 -17.50 -11.88 -1.72
C ALA A 58 -18.93 -12.28 -1.29
N VAL A 59 -19.53 -11.54 -0.35
CA VAL A 59 -20.91 -11.77 0.09
C VAL A 59 -21.93 -11.54 -1.03
N SER A 60 -21.64 -10.65 -1.98
CA SER A 60 -22.49 -10.45 -3.17
C SER A 60 -22.37 -11.56 -4.23
N GLY A 61 -21.56 -12.60 -3.99
CA GLY A 61 -21.34 -13.69 -4.94
C GLY A 61 -20.48 -13.31 -6.14
N ALA A 62 -19.65 -12.27 -6.01
CA ALA A 62 -18.76 -11.83 -7.09
C ALA A 62 -17.65 -12.87 -7.36
N SER A 63 -17.13 -12.88 -8.59
CA SER A 63 -16.02 -13.77 -8.94
C SER A 63 -14.73 -13.43 -8.16
N PRO A 64 -13.82 -14.39 -7.95
CA PRO A 64 -12.55 -14.15 -7.24
C PRO A 64 -11.75 -12.98 -7.80
N GLU A 65 -11.77 -12.77 -9.11
CA GLU A 65 -11.08 -11.66 -9.78
C GLU A 65 -11.67 -10.30 -9.34
N VAL A 66 -13.00 -10.22 -9.22
CA VAL A 66 -13.71 -9.01 -8.78
C VAL A 66 -13.45 -8.74 -7.30
N VAL A 67 -13.45 -9.77 -6.46
CA VAL A 67 -13.12 -9.67 -5.03
C VAL A 67 -11.69 -9.15 -4.85
N MET A 68 -10.72 -9.71 -5.60
CA MET A 68 -9.33 -9.27 -5.56
C MET A 68 -9.18 -7.82 -6.08
N ALA A 69 -9.88 -7.47 -7.14
CA ALA A 69 -9.88 -6.10 -7.66
C ALA A 69 -10.46 -5.11 -6.63
N ALA A 70 -11.51 -5.49 -5.90
CA ALA A 70 -12.10 -4.70 -4.82
C ALA A 70 -11.11 -4.51 -3.65
N ALA A 71 -10.40 -5.58 -3.26
CA ALA A 71 -9.38 -5.56 -2.22
C ALA A 71 -8.24 -4.57 -2.53
N LEU A 72 -7.79 -4.55 -3.79
CA LEU A 72 -6.63 -3.76 -4.21
C LEU A 72 -6.97 -2.30 -4.58
N ARG A 73 -8.25 -1.98 -4.77
CA ARG A 73 -8.70 -0.66 -5.25
C ARG A 73 -8.23 0.51 -4.37
N PRO A 74 -8.33 0.46 -3.02
CA PRO A 74 -7.90 1.57 -2.16
C PRO A 74 -6.39 1.83 -2.26
N ALA A 75 -5.58 0.77 -2.21
CA ALA A 75 -4.14 0.86 -2.38
C ALA A 75 -3.76 1.46 -3.74
N ARG A 76 -4.40 1.03 -4.83
CA ARG A 76 -4.19 1.59 -6.18
C ARG A 76 -4.54 3.08 -6.26
N LYS A 77 -5.62 3.51 -5.60
CA LYS A 77 -6.01 4.93 -5.52
C LYS A 77 -4.92 5.75 -4.82
N GLN A 78 -4.40 5.24 -3.70
CA GLN A 78 -3.34 5.91 -2.93
C GLN A 78 -2.02 6.00 -3.71
N VAL A 79 -1.61 4.92 -4.37
CA VAL A 79 -0.42 4.90 -5.24
C VAL A 79 -0.57 5.93 -6.36
N ARG A 80 -1.72 5.96 -7.05
CA ARG A 80 -1.98 6.96 -8.11
C ARG A 80 -1.95 8.38 -7.57
N ARG A 81 -2.50 8.63 -6.38
CA ARG A 81 -2.45 9.94 -5.72
C ARG A 81 -1.01 10.35 -5.43
N ASN A 82 -0.19 9.43 -4.91
CA ASN A 82 1.21 9.69 -4.59
C ASN A 82 2.05 9.95 -5.83
N VAL A 83 1.85 9.16 -6.91
CA VAL A 83 2.53 9.38 -8.20
C VAL A 83 2.16 10.75 -8.78
N ARG A 84 0.87 11.11 -8.77
CA ARG A 84 0.39 12.40 -9.31
C ARG A 84 0.77 13.62 -8.47
N GLY A 85 0.78 13.47 -7.14
CA GLY A 85 0.99 14.57 -6.20
C GLY A 85 2.46 14.82 -5.82
N LYS A 86 3.35 13.85 -6.04
CA LYS A 86 4.76 13.97 -5.67
C LYS A 86 5.76 13.66 -6.78
N GLY A 87 5.31 13.44 -8.03
CA GLY A 87 6.20 13.22 -9.16
C GLY A 87 7.29 12.22 -8.84
N LEU A 88 6.94 10.96 -8.60
CA LEU A 88 7.94 9.89 -8.61
C LEU A 88 8.38 9.69 -10.08
N ALA A 89 9.32 10.53 -10.50
CA ALA A 89 10.25 10.37 -11.61
C ALA A 89 11.66 10.49 -11.03
#